data_AF-A0A7W0NSD1-F1
#
_entry.id   AF-A0A7W0NSD1-F1
#
_cell.length_a   1.000
_cell.length_b   1.000
_cell.length_c   1.000
_cell.angle_alpha   90.00
_cell.angle_beta   90.00
_cell.angle_gamma   90.00
#
_symmetry.space_group_name_H-M   'P 1'
#
loop_
_entity.id
_entity.type
_entity.pdbx_description
1 polymer ?
#
loop_
_entity_poly.entity_id
_entity_poly.type
_entity_poly.pdbx_seq_one_letter_code
_entity_poly.pdbx_strand_id
1 'polypeptide(L)'
;MQEQLGSDGKVTAFLVKIVDGKDDHEVAERLHQTFPDSQIVLTSEIEELYMQGFPALNVFLNVFIGVAAVISGLVILLTMYTTVTERTRQIGIMKSLGMSNPAIAWIITQEALLLSLLGITTGILLTFLLRFALTKVTTLEVEMNAWVIFLTFVVGLIGGALGALYPAMRAARLDAVEALSYE
;
A
#
# COMPACT_ATOMS: atom_id res chain seq x y z
N MET A 1 9.90 -37.46 -32.69
CA MET A 1 8.88 -37.50 -31.61
C MET A 1 7.46 -37.60 -32.15
N GLN A 2 7.02 -36.79 -33.14
CA GLN A 2 5.69 -36.95 -33.77
C GLN A 2 5.45 -38.33 -34.40
N GLU A 3 6.45 -38.84 -35.13
CA GLU A 3 6.40 -40.16 -35.79
C GLU A 3 6.34 -41.35 -34.80
N GLN A 4 6.85 -41.17 -33.57
CA GLN A 4 6.80 -42.18 -32.49
C GLN A 4 5.47 -42.16 -31.71
N LEU A 5 4.70 -41.09 -31.82
CA LEU A 5 3.41 -40.89 -31.14
C LEU A 5 2.21 -41.13 -32.07
N GLY A 6 2.44 -41.48 -33.34
CA GLY A 6 1.37 -41.72 -34.32
C GLY A 6 0.51 -40.48 -34.62
N SER A 7 1.07 -39.28 -34.42
CA SER A 7 0.35 -38.00 -34.53
C SER A 7 0.88 -37.12 -35.67
N ASP A 8 1.26 -37.71 -36.80
CA ASP A 8 1.71 -36.93 -37.96
C ASP A 8 0.62 -35.94 -38.40
N GLY A 9 1.00 -34.67 -38.50
CA GLY A 9 0.11 -33.57 -38.87
C GLY A 9 -0.81 -33.06 -37.76
N LYS A 10 -0.70 -33.55 -36.51
CA LYS A 10 -1.49 -33.04 -35.37
C LYS A 10 -0.66 -32.08 -34.52
N VAL A 11 -1.26 -30.94 -34.17
CA VAL A 11 -0.69 -29.91 -33.29
C VAL A 11 -1.62 -29.76 -32.09
N THR A 12 -1.05 -29.72 -30.88
CA THR A 12 -1.82 -29.64 -29.63
C THR A 12 -2.32 -28.22 -29.34
N ALA A 13 -1.54 -27.19 -29.68
CA ALA A 13 -1.92 -25.80 -29.48
C ALA A 13 -1.22 -24.87 -30.48
N PHE A 14 -1.93 -23.83 -30.91
CA PHE A 14 -1.36 -22.71 -31.65
C PHE A 14 -1.37 -21.47 -30.76
N LEU A 15 -0.21 -20.86 -30.55
CA LEU A 15 -0.08 -19.60 -29.83
C LEU A 15 -0.18 -18.47 -30.86
N VAL A 16 -1.24 -17.68 -30.77
CA VAL A 16 -1.48 -16.55 -31.68
C VAL A 16 -1.29 -15.26 -30.88
N LYS A 17 -0.31 -14.45 -31.29
CA LYS A 17 -0.11 -13.12 -30.71
C LYS A 17 -0.89 -12.09 -31.51
N ILE A 18 -1.77 -11.36 -30.83
CA ILE A 18 -2.55 -10.28 -31.42
C ILE A 18 -1.67 -9.02 -31.54
N VAL A 19 -1.85 -8.28 -32.64
CA VAL A 19 -1.13 -7.02 -32.88
C VAL A 19 -1.74 -5.91 -32.03
N ASP A 20 -0.91 -5.11 -31.38
CA ASP A 20 -1.33 -4.04 -30.46
C ASP A 20 -2.41 -3.12 -31.10
N GLY A 21 -3.51 -2.90 -30.38
CA GLY A 21 -4.61 -2.02 -30.78
C GLY A 21 -5.81 -2.70 -31.46
N LYS A 22 -5.85 -4.03 -31.52
CA LYS A 22 -7.04 -4.81 -31.91
C LYS A 22 -7.70 -5.45 -30.69
N ASP A 23 -9.03 -5.59 -30.73
CA ASP A 23 -9.81 -6.21 -29.66
C ASP A 23 -9.62 -7.73 -29.68
N ASP A 24 -9.22 -8.28 -28.53
CA ASP A 24 -8.93 -9.70 -28.35
C ASP A 24 -10.18 -10.57 -28.57
N HIS A 25 -11.36 -10.06 -28.16
CA HIS A 25 -12.62 -10.78 -28.32
C HIS A 25 -13.07 -10.85 -29.78
N GLU A 26 -12.88 -9.77 -30.54
CA GLU A 26 -13.22 -9.74 -31.97
C GLU A 26 -12.34 -10.70 -32.78
N VAL A 27 -11.04 -10.77 -32.45
CA VAL A 27 -10.11 -11.69 -33.11
C VAL A 27 -10.39 -13.14 -32.73
N ALA A 28 -10.72 -13.41 -31.46
CA ALA A 28 -11.12 -14.73 -31.00
C ALA A 28 -12.40 -15.21 -31.69
N GLU A 29 -13.40 -14.35 -31.85
CA GLU A 29 -14.66 -14.70 -32.51
C GLU A 29 -14.46 -14.99 -34.00
N ARG A 30 -13.63 -14.22 -34.70
CA ARG A 30 -13.25 -14.50 -36.09
C ARG A 30 -12.49 -15.82 -36.25
N LEU A 31 -11.62 -16.14 -35.29
CA LEU A 31 -10.91 -17.42 -35.26
C LEU A 31 -11.88 -18.57 -35.00
N HIS A 32 -12.87 -18.39 -34.13
CA HIS A 32 -13.87 -19.42 -33.83
C HIS A 32 -14.75 -19.72 -35.05
N GLN A 33 -15.15 -18.68 -35.80
CA GLN A 33 -15.88 -18.84 -37.06
C GLN A 33 -15.06 -19.55 -38.15
N THR A 34 -13.75 -19.34 -38.17
CA THR A 34 -12.85 -19.96 -39.16
C THR A 34 -12.49 -21.40 -38.77
N PHE A 35 -12.42 -21.70 -37.47
CA PHE A 35 -12.07 -23.00 -36.91
C PHE A 35 -13.06 -23.43 -35.81
N PRO A 36 -14.28 -23.87 -36.21
CA PRO A 36 -15.36 -24.15 -35.26
C PRO A 36 -15.08 -25.34 -34.32
N ASP A 37 -14.22 -26.28 -34.73
CA ASP A 37 -13.81 -27.42 -33.90
C ASP A 37 -12.63 -27.10 -32.96
N SER A 38 -12.18 -25.84 -32.90
CA SER A 38 -11.05 -25.44 -32.05
C SER A 38 -11.51 -24.77 -30.75
N GLN A 39 -10.90 -25.18 -29.63
CA GLN A 39 -11.06 -24.49 -28.35
C GLN A 39 -10.10 -23.30 -28.32
N ILE A 40 -10.66 -22.09 -28.36
CA ILE A 40 -9.90 -20.84 -28.25
C ILE A 40 -9.92 -20.44 -26.79
N VAL A 41 -8.74 -20.29 -26.20
CA VAL A 41 -8.57 -19.81 -24.82
C VAL A 41 -7.81 -18.50 -24.91
N LEU A 42 -8.46 -17.41 -24.49
CA LEU A 42 -7.80 -16.12 -24.44
C LEU A 42 -6.86 -16.08 -23.23
N THR A 43 -5.71 -15.42 -23.39
CA THR A 43 -4.77 -15.23 -22.26
C THR A 43 -5.40 -14.39 -21.13
N SER A 44 -6.31 -13.47 -21.46
CA SER A 44 -7.09 -12.68 -20.49
C SER A 44 -8.02 -13.55 -19.64
N GLU A 45 -8.62 -14.59 -20.22
CA GLU A 45 -9.49 -15.52 -19.48
C GLU A 45 -8.68 -16.36 -18.48
N ILE A 46 -7.40 -16.66 -18.76
CA ILE A 46 -6.52 -17.38 -17.83
C ILE A 46 -6.23 -16.53 -16.58
N GLU A 47 -5.99 -15.22 -16.76
CA GLU A 47 -5.84 -14.30 -15.62
C GLU A 47 -7.13 -14.20 -14.79
N GLU A 48 -8.29 -14.10 -15.43
CA GLU A 48 -9.58 -14.09 -14.74
C GLU A 48 -9.84 -15.41 -13.99
N LEU A 49 -9.52 -16.56 -14.58
CA LEU A 49 -9.63 -17.88 -13.92
C LEU A 49 -8.71 -17.98 -12.69
N TYR A 50 -7.51 -17.41 -12.75
CA TYR A 50 -6.58 -17.38 -11.62
C TYR A 50 -7.07 -16.43 -10.52
N MET A 51 -7.60 -15.27 -10.88
CA MET A 51 -8.18 -14.30 -9.95
C MET A 51 -9.48 -14.82 -9.31
N GLN A 52 -10.30 -15.58 -10.06
CA GLN A 52 -11.49 -16.26 -9.55
C GLN A 52 -11.17 -17.51 -8.72
N GLY A 53 -9.98 -18.09 -8.85
CA GLY A 53 -9.53 -19.24 -8.07
C GLY A 53 -9.20 -18.91 -6.60
N PHE A 54 -8.83 -17.66 -6.29
CA PHE A 54 -8.43 -17.22 -4.95
C PHE A 54 -9.10 -15.92 -4.44
N PRO A 55 -10.41 -15.67 -4.64
CA PRO A 55 -11.07 -14.45 -4.17
C PRO A 55 -10.97 -14.29 -2.65
N ALA A 56 -10.95 -15.41 -1.91
CA ALA A 56 -10.74 -15.41 -0.47
C ALA A 56 -9.37 -14.85 -0.06
N LEU A 57 -8.32 -15.08 -0.85
CA LEU A 57 -6.98 -14.55 -0.58
C LEU A 57 -6.93 -13.05 -0.77
N ASN A 58 -7.50 -12.53 -1.86
CA ASN A 58 -7.56 -11.08 -2.11
C ASN A 58 -8.36 -10.36 -1.01
N VAL A 59 -9.51 -10.90 -0.62
CA VAL A 59 -10.31 -10.35 0.49
C VAL A 59 -9.51 -10.39 1.79
N PHE A 60 -8.85 -11.51 2.10
CA PHE A 60 -8.02 -11.65 3.29
C PHE A 60 -6.88 -10.63 3.33
N LEU A 61 -6.15 -10.45 2.23
CA LEU A 61 -5.07 -9.47 2.12
C LEU A 61 -5.59 -8.05 2.30
N ASN A 62 -6.72 -7.70 1.69
CA ASN A 62 -7.33 -6.38 1.84
C ASN A 62 -7.76 -6.10 3.29
N VAL A 63 -8.36 -7.08 3.96
CA VAL A 63 -8.71 -6.96 5.38
C VAL A 63 -7.47 -6.83 6.25
N PHE A 64 -6.43 -7.63 5.98
CA PHE A 64 -5.17 -7.58 6.69
C PHE A 64 -4.50 -6.20 6.57
N ILE A 65 -4.45 -5.65 5.35
CA ILE A 65 -3.95 -4.29 5.09
C ILE A 65 -4.79 -3.26 5.86
N GLY A 66 -6.12 -3.38 5.85
CA GLY A 66 -7.01 -2.50 6.58
C GLY A 66 -6.77 -2.52 8.09
N VAL A 67 -6.65 -3.71 8.68
CA VAL A 67 -6.35 -3.86 10.12
C VAL A 67 -4.97 -3.29 10.45
N ALA A 68 -3.95 -3.58 9.63
CA ALA A 68 -2.61 -3.04 9.81
C ALA A 68 -2.59 -1.50 9.76
N ALA A 69 -3.35 -0.90 8.84
CA ALA A 69 -3.50 0.55 8.74
C ALA A 69 -4.14 1.15 10.01
N VAL A 70 -5.19 0.53 10.55
CA VAL A 70 -5.83 0.96 11.80
C VAL A 70 -4.85 0.86 12.98
N ILE A 71 -4.15 -0.26 13.11
CA ILE A 71 -3.16 -0.47 14.17
C ILE A 71 -2.05 0.59 14.07
N SER A 72 -1.54 0.86 12.87
CA SER A 72 -0.54 1.90 12.64
C SER A 72 -1.02 3.28 13.09
N GLY A 73 -2.26 3.65 12.76
CA GLY A 73 -2.85 4.91 13.22
C GLY A 73 -2.96 5.01 14.74
N LEU A 74 -3.39 3.94 15.41
CA LEU A 74 -3.47 3.87 16.87
C LEU A 74 -2.10 3.98 17.54
N VAL A 75 -1.08 3.33 16.97
CA VAL A 75 0.30 3.43 17.46
C VAL A 75 0.79 4.87 17.37
N ILE A 76 0.60 5.54 16.24
CA ILE A 76 0.98 6.94 16.05
C ILE A 76 0.29 7.85 17.08
N LEU A 77 -1.03 7.66 17.26
CA LEU A 77 -1.81 8.43 18.23
C LEU A 77 -1.26 8.25 19.65
N LEU A 78 -1.02 7.01 20.08
CA LEU A 78 -0.52 6.72 21.41
C LEU A 78 0.89 7.27 21.63
N THR A 79 1.79 7.09 20.67
CA THR A 79 3.14 7.61 20.75
C THR A 79 3.13 9.13 20.86
N MET A 80 2.39 9.83 20.01
CA MET A 80 2.30 11.29 20.10
C MET A 80 1.66 11.76 21.40
N TYR A 81 0.62 11.08 21.87
CA TYR A 81 0.00 11.40 23.15
C TYR A 81 1.00 11.32 24.31
N THR A 82 1.77 10.24 24.38
CA THR A 82 2.80 10.05 25.41
C THR A 82 3.89 11.11 25.29
N THR A 83 4.43 11.35 24.09
CA THR A 83 5.47 12.36 23.86
C THR A 83 5.02 13.78 24.24
N VAL A 84 3.79 14.15 23.93
CA VAL A 84 3.20 15.44 24.33
C VAL A 84 3.11 15.54 25.85
N THR A 85 2.64 14.47 26.50
CA THR A 85 2.44 14.45 27.95
C THR A 85 3.77 14.58 28.69
N GLU A 86 4.82 13.89 28.22
CA GLU A 86 6.18 14.00 28.76
C GLU A 86 6.79 15.40 28.59
N ARG A 87 6.41 16.12 27.54
CA ARG A 87 6.93 17.46 27.22
C ARG A 87 5.98 18.60 27.60
N THR A 88 4.99 18.36 28.47
CA THR A 88 3.97 19.34 28.87
C THR A 88 4.58 20.68 29.33
N ARG A 89 5.67 20.65 30.11
CA ARG A 89 6.36 21.86 30.57
C ARG A 89 6.93 22.71 29.43
N GLN A 90 7.45 22.08 28.37
CA GLN A 90 7.96 22.81 27.19
C GLN A 90 6.83 23.54 26.47
N ILE A 91 5.66 22.91 26.39
CA ILE A 91 4.44 23.51 25.81
C ILE A 91 3.96 24.68 26.67
N GLY A 92 3.97 24.53 28.00
CA GLY A 92 3.67 25.62 28.93
C GLY A 92 4.57 26.83 28.78
N ILE A 93 5.88 26.62 28.56
CA ILE A 93 6.85 27.71 28.28
C ILE A 93 6.56 28.39 26.94
N MET A 94 6.28 27.64 25.88
CA MET A 94 5.92 28.24 24.58
C MET A 94 4.65 29.09 24.69
N LYS A 95 3.68 28.61 25.48
CA LYS A 95 2.40 29.30 25.69
C LYS A 95 2.56 30.56 26.55
N SER A 96 3.44 30.55 27.57
CA SER A 96 3.73 31.73 28.38
C SER A 96 4.51 32.81 27.63
N LEU A 97 5.27 32.43 26.59
CA LEU A 97 5.89 33.34 25.63
C LEU A 97 4.89 33.94 24.61
N GLY A 98 3.61 33.58 24.68
CA GLY A 98 2.55 34.13 23.84
C GLY A 98 2.29 33.35 22.54
N MET A 99 2.81 32.13 22.40
CA MET A 99 2.51 31.30 21.23
C MET A 99 1.03 30.90 21.21
N SER A 100 0.38 31.05 20.06
CA SER A 100 -1.03 30.70 19.89
C SER A 100 -1.24 29.18 19.85
N ASN A 101 -2.40 28.70 20.31
CA ASN A 101 -2.80 27.29 20.23
C ASN A 101 -2.60 26.66 18.83
N PRO A 102 -3.03 27.27 17.71
CA PRO A 102 -2.79 26.69 16.39
C PRO A 102 -1.31 26.61 16.01
N ALA A 103 -0.47 27.54 16.48
CA ALA A 103 0.97 27.48 16.23
C ALA A 103 1.64 26.30 16.95
N ILE A 104 1.24 26.03 18.20
CA ILE A 104 1.70 24.86 18.96
C ILE A 104 1.25 23.57 18.26
N ALA A 105 -0.03 23.49 17.85
CA ALA A 105 -0.55 22.33 17.14
C ALA A 105 0.18 22.09 15.81
N TRP A 106 0.54 23.16 15.09
CA TRP A 106 1.30 23.08 13.85
C TRP A 106 2.70 22.49 14.05
N ILE A 107 3.43 22.95 15.07
CA ILE A 107 4.76 22.43 15.41
C ILE A 107 4.71 20.93 15.72
N ILE A 108 3.76 20.50 16.55
CA ILE A 108 3.59 19.09 16.91
C ILE A 108 3.21 18.26 15.67
N THR A 109 2.35 18.80 14.81
CA THR A 109 1.98 18.13 13.55
C THR A 109 3.19 18.01 12.61
N GLN A 110 4.07 19.00 12.56
CA GLN A 110 5.31 18.92 11.79
C GLN A 110 6.28 17.87 12.36
N GLU A 111 6.42 17.76 13.68
CA GLU A 111 7.22 16.70 14.30
C GLU A 111 6.69 15.31 13.91
N ALA A 112 5.36 15.12 13.95
CA ALA A 112 4.74 13.88 13.51
C ALA A 112 4.90 13.60 12.01
N LEU A 113 4.81 14.64 11.15
CA LEU A 113 5.03 14.51 9.71
C LEU A 113 6.48 14.08 9.40
N LEU A 114 7.46 14.64 10.11
CA LEU A 114 8.87 14.25 9.95
C LEU A 114 9.09 12.79 10.36
N LEU A 115 8.52 12.37 11.49
CA LEU A 115 8.58 10.97 11.92
C LEU A 115 7.89 10.03 10.92
N SER A 116 6.74 10.44 10.39
CA SER A 116 6.00 9.67 9.37
C SER A 116 6.82 9.55 8.09
N LEU A 117 7.44 10.64 7.63
CA LEU A 117 8.29 10.64 6.44
C LEU A 117 9.48 9.69 6.59
N LEU A 118 10.15 9.71 7.73
CA LEU A 118 11.25 8.78 8.03
C LEU A 118 10.75 7.33 8.07
N GLY A 119 9.60 7.07 8.71
CA GLY A 119 9.01 5.74 8.80
C GLY A 119 8.62 5.18 7.43
N ILE A 120 7.98 5.99 6.58
CA ILE A 120 7.59 5.59 5.22
C ILE A 120 8.83 5.33 4.38
N THR A 121 9.82 6.22 4.41
CA THR A 121 11.06 6.07 3.63
C THR A 121 11.81 4.80 4.02
N THR A 122 11.97 4.55 5.32
CA THR A 122 12.62 3.33 5.82
C THR A 122 11.80 2.08 5.53
N GLY A 123 10.47 2.14 5.63
CA GLY A 123 9.56 1.05 5.26
C GLY A 123 9.68 0.67 3.78
N ILE A 124 9.65 1.65 2.88
CA ILE A 124 9.84 1.43 1.44
C ILE A 124 11.20 0.78 1.17
N LEU A 125 12.28 1.29 1.77
CA LEU A 125 13.62 0.70 1.63
C LEU A 125 13.66 -0.76 2.11
N LEU A 126 13.03 -1.07 3.23
CA LEU A 126 12.87 -2.43 3.74
C LEU A 126 12.11 -3.32 2.75
N THR A 127 11.03 -2.82 2.13
CA THR A 127 10.29 -3.55 1.10
C THR A 127 11.17 -3.91 -0.10
N PHE A 128 11.99 -2.98 -0.59
CA PHE A 128 12.95 -3.26 -1.66
C PHE A 128 13.97 -4.33 -1.26
N LEU A 129 14.48 -4.27 -0.03
CA LEU A 129 15.43 -5.26 0.49
C LEU A 129 14.80 -6.65 0.59
N LEU A 130 13.57 -6.73 1.10
CA LEU A 130 12.81 -7.98 1.20
C LEU A 130 12.51 -8.57 -0.18
N ARG A 131 12.10 -7.73 -1.15
CA ARG A 131 11.91 -8.17 -2.54
C ARG A 131 13.17 -8.81 -3.09
N PHE A 132 14.32 -8.14 -2.94
CA PHE A 132 15.60 -8.67 -3.41
C PHE A 132 15.94 -10.03 -2.75
N ALA A 133 15.70 -10.16 -1.44
CA ALA A 133 15.92 -11.43 -0.74
C ALA A 133 14.97 -12.53 -1.23
N LEU A 134 13.69 -12.23 -1.43
CA LEU A 134 12.68 -13.20 -1.86
C LEU A 134 12.93 -13.71 -3.28
N THR A 135 13.31 -12.82 -4.21
CA THR A 135 13.64 -13.21 -5.59
C THR A 135 14.82 -14.18 -5.70
N LYS A 136 15.68 -14.26 -4.67
CA LYS A 136 16.77 -15.24 -4.61
C LYS A 136 16.38 -16.61 -4.07
N VAL A 137 15.31 -16.67 -3.28
CA VAL A 137 14.88 -17.89 -2.57
C VAL A 137 13.69 -18.55 -3.27
N THR A 138 12.86 -17.77 -3.95
CA THR A 138 11.61 -18.24 -4.55
C THR A 138 11.47 -17.73 -5.99
N THR A 139 10.74 -18.46 -6.83
CA THR A 139 10.34 -18.05 -8.19
C THR A 139 9.18 -17.05 -8.24
N LEU A 140 8.83 -16.45 -7.10
CA LEU A 140 7.76 -15.46 -7.01
C LEU A 140 8.31 -14.11 -7.50
N GLU A 141 7.79 -13.64 -8.63
CA GLU A 141 8.04 -12.28 -9.10
C GLU A 141 7.15 -11.31 -8.32
N VAL A 142 7.77 -10.52 -7.45
CA VAL A 142 7.10 -9.40 -6.80
C VAL A 142 7.19 -8.20 -7.74
N GLU A 143 6.08 -7.89 -8.40
CA GLU A 143 5.98 -6.66 -9.18
C GLU A 143 5.84 -5.45 -8.26
N MET A 144 6.63 -4.41 -8.54
CA MET A 144 6.56 -3.14 -7.83
C MET A 144 6.19 -2.04 -8.80
N ASN A 145 4.93 -1.65 -8.75
CA ASN A 145 4.41 -0.54 -9.54
C ASN A 145 4.75 0.79 -8.84
N ALA A 146 5.40 1.71 -9.56
CA ALA A 146 5.73 3.04 -9.06
C ALA A 146 4.51 3.81 -8.55
N TRP A 147 3.34 3.58 -9.16
CA TRP A 147 2.07 4.15 -8.72
C TRP A 147 1.67 3.70 -7.32
N VAL A 148 1.86 2.41 -7.00
CA VAL A 148 1.54 1.86 -5.68
C VAL A 148 2.47 2.44 -4.62
N ILE A 149 3.77 2.56 -4.92
CA ILE A 149 4.74 3.18 -4.00
C ILE A 149 4.36 4.63 -3.71
N PHE A 150 4.01 5.40 -4.75
CA PHE A 150 3.55 6.77 -4.60
C PHE A 150 2.28 6.86 -3.74
N LEU A 151 1.31 5.98 -3.98
CA LEU A 151 0.07 5.92 -3.21
C LEU A 151 0.33 5.55 -1.74
N THR A 152 1.21 4.58 -1.48
CA THR A 152 1.65 4.23 -0.11
C THR A 152 2.29 5.43 0.59
N PHE A 153 3.11 6.21 -0.12
CA PHE A 153 3.74 7.40 0.44
C PHE A 153 2.72 8.47 0.83
N VAL A 154 1.77 8.76 -0.07
CA VAL A 154 0.71 9.74 0.17
C VAL A 154 -0.21 9.30 1.31
N VAL A 155 -0.66 8.04 1.29
CA VAL A 155 -1.53 7.48 2.34
C VAL A 155 -0.82 7.45 3.69
N GLY A 156 0.46 7.09 3.72
CA GLY A 156 1.26 7.09 4.94
C GLY A 156 1.40 8.49 5.54
N LEU A 157 1.65 9.52 4.71
CA LEU A 157 1.75 10.91 5.18
C LEU A 157 0.41 11.43 5.70
N ILE A 158 -0.68 11.14 4.99
CA ILE A 158 -2.03 11.50 5.42
C ILE A 158 -2.38 10.79 6.73
N GLY A 159 -2.10 9.49 6.83
CA GLY A 159 -2.33 8.69 8.03
C GLY A 159 -1.54 9.22 9.24
N GLY A 160 -0.28 9.58 9.03
CA GLY A 160 0.56 10.20 10.06
C GLY A 160 0.05 11.56 10.53
N ALA A 161 -0.34 12.42 9.58
CA ALA A 161 -0.93 13.73 9.88
C ALA A 161 -2.24 13.59 10.67
N LEU A 162 -3.15 12.72 10.21
CA LEU A 162 -4.45 12.49 10.86
C LEU A 162 -4.28 11.87 12.24
N GLY A 163 -3.37 10.91 12.40
CA GLY A 163 -3.07 10.28 13.69
C GLY A 163 -2.51 11.25 14.73
N ALA A 164 -1.75 12.26 14.29
CA ALA A 164 -1.17 13.28 15.16
C ALA A 164 -2.07 14.51 15.38
N LEU A 165 -3.11 14.70 14.56
CA LEU A 165 -3.96 15.89 14.62
C LEU A 165 -4.67 16.00 15.98
N TYR A 166 -5.24 14.89 16.46
CA TYR A 166 -5.94 14.85 17.75
C TYR A 166 -5.02 15.20 18.94
N PRO A 167 -3.87 14.52 19.15
CA PRO A 167 -2.98 14.87 20.25
C PRO A 167 -2.41 16.29 20.10
N ALA A 168 -2.10 16.76 18.88
CA ALA A 168 -1.65 18.13 18.66
C ALA A 168 -2.68 19.19 19.07
N MET A 169 -3.95 18.98 18.72
CA MET A 169 -5.05 19.86 19.13
C MET A 169 -5.27 19.83 20.64
N ARG A 170 -5.16 18.66 21.27
CA ARG A 170 -5.30 18.50 22.71
C ARG A 170 -4.16 19.20 23.46
N ALA A 171 -2.93 19.01 23.00
CA ALA A 171 -1.72 19.64 23.54
C ALA A 171 -1.83 21.18 23.54
N ALA A 172 -2.27 21.73 22.42
CA ALA A 172 -2.43 23.17 22.25
C ALA A 172 -3.44 23.79 23.24
N ARG A 173 -4.41 23.00 23.72
CA ARG A 173 -5.44 23.45 24.66
C ARG A 173 -5.04 23.35 26.13
N LEU A 174 -3.89 22.76 26.47
CA LEU A 174 -3.40 22.67 27.85
C LEU A 174 -3.13 24.06 28.43
N ASP A 175 -3.58 24.32 29.66
CA ASP A 175 -3.39 25.62 30.30
C ASP A 175 -1.94 25.81 30.76
N ALA A 176 -1.39 27.01 30.50
CA ALA A 176 0.01 27.31 30.79
C ALA A 176 0.31 27.27 32.30
N VAL A 177 -0.66 27.67 33.13
CA VAL A 177 -0.54 27.63 34.60
C VAL A 177 -0.50 26.19 35.08
N GLU A 178 -1.38 25.33 34.58
CA GLU A 178 -1.46 23.91 34.93
C GLU A 178 -0.22 23.13 34.44
N ALA A 179 0.30 23.50 33.25
CA ALA A 179 1.52 22.92 32.69
C ALA A 179 2.80 23.30 33.46
N LEU A 180 2.80 24.45 34.16
CA LEU A 180 3.93 24.92 34.97
C LEU A 180 3.80 24.53 36.45
N SER A 181 2.58 24.25 36.93
CA SER A 181 2.30 23.76 38.28
C SER A 181 2.38 22.25 38.41
N TYR A 182 2.71 21.52 37.33
CA TYR A 182 2.86 20.07 37.34
C TYR A 182 4.18 19.67 38.04
N GLU A 183 4.15 19.70 39.38
CA GLU A 183 4.90 18.85 40.31
C GLU A 183 3.93 18.27 41.35
#